data_AF-K9Z8Q0-F1
#
_entry.id   AF-K9Z8Q0-F1
#
_cell.length_a   1.000
_cell.length_b   1.000
_cell.length_c   1.000
_cell.angle_alpha   90.00
_cell.angle_beta   90.00
_cell.angle_gamma   90.00
#
_symmetry.space_group_name_H-M   'P 1'
#
loop_
_entity.id
_entity.type
_entity.pdbx_description
1 polymer ?
#
loop_
_entity_poly.entity_id
_entity_poly.type
_entity_poly.pdbx_seq_one_letter_code
_entity_poly.pdbx_strand_id
1 'polypeptide(L)'
;MKIDKCDRCQFYSNSPHLVCAVHPSGVDKDCLDYRLNPSYIFEEQWCPDGYVYYDGELIKLPDKPNKERQLWLLNNHPAFISNPLNCTWYNQEDVYLLS
;
A
#
# COMPACT_ATOMS: atom_id res chain seq x y z
N MET A 1 16.71 7.37 3.78
CA MET A 1 17.08 7.80 2.41
C MET A 1 16.34 6.91 1.44
N LYS A 2 15.39 7.44 0.64
CA LYS A 2 14.80 6.69 -0.46
C LYS A 2 15.87 6.59 -1.55
N ILE A 3 16.13 5.40 -2.05
CA ILE A 3 16.89 5.24 -3.28
C ILE A 3 15.92 5.64 -4.41
N ASP A 4 16.26 6.65 -5.20
CA ASP A 4 15.37 7.27 -6.20
C ASP A 4 14.92 6.31 -7.33
N LYS A 5 15.38 5.05 -7.31
CA LYS A 5 15.05 3.99 -8.28
C LYS A 5 14.50 2.72 -7.63
N CYS A 6 14.09 2.80 -6.36
CA CYS A 6 13.69 1.64 -5.58
C CYS A 6 12.33 1.05 -5.98
N ASP A 7 11.51 1.81 -6.72
CA ASP A 7 10.25 1.37 -7.32
C ASP A 7 10.42 0.18 -8.29
N ARG A 8 11.65 -0.08 -8.75
CA ARG A 8 11.98 -1.08 -9.78
C ARG A 8 12.83 -2.22 -9.26
N CYS A 9 13.03 -2.29 -7.94
CA CYS A 9 13.85 -3.31 -7.34
C CYS A 9 13.09 -4.64 -7.20
N GLN A 10 13.79 -5.75 -7.37
CA GLN A 10 13.24 -7.09 -7.53
C GLN A 10 12.35 -7.54 -6.38
N PHE A 11 12.69 -7.16 -5.14
CA PHE A 11 11.94 -7.52 -3.95
C PHE A 11 11.59 -6.31 -3.08
N TYR A 12 11.65 -5.09 -3.63
CA TYR A 12 11.30 -3.92 -2.84
C TYR A 12 9.82 -3.91 -2.51
N SER A 13 9.51 -4.13 -1.24
CA SER A 13 8.16 -4.22 -0.69
C SER A 13 7.46 -2.86 -0.57
N ASN A 14 8.04 -1.77 -1.10
CA ASN A 14 7.58 -0.39 -0.93
C ASN A 14 7.41 0.06 0.54
N SER A 15 7.90 -0.72 1.50
CA SER A 15 7.84 -0.44 2.93
C SER A 15 9.21 -0.63 3.58
N PRO A 16 9.86 0.46 4.03
CA PRO A 16 11.13 0.36 4.75
C PRO A 16 11.05 -0.52 6.00
N HIS A 17 9.90 -0.57 6.66
CA HIS A 17 9.68 -1.39 7.86
C HIS A 17 9.79 -2.88 7.58
N LEU A 18 9.26 -3.33 6.43
CA LEU A 18 9.37 -4.73 6.02
C LEU A 18 10.81 -5.09 5.67
N VAL A 19 11.54 -4.18 5.02
CA VAL A 19 12.97 -4.39 4.72
C VAL A 19 13.81 -4.49 6.00
N CYS A 20 13.55 -3.64 7.00
CA CYS A 20 14.23 -3.72 8.29
C CYS A 20 13.90 -5.01 9.07
N ALA A 21 12.69 -5.55 8.92
CA ALA A 21 12.32 -6.82 9.54
C ALA A 21 13.08 -8.01 8.91
N VAL A 22 13.31 -7.97 7.60
CA VAL A 22 14.09 -8.98 6.88
C VAL A 22 15.60 -8.82 7.11
N HIS A 23 16.08 -7.58 7.21
CA HIS A 23 17.51 -7.24 7.39
C HIS A 23 17.74 -6.41 8.67
N PRO A 24 17.61 -7.01 9.87
CA PRO A 24 17.68 -6.28 11.13
C PRO A 24 19.06 -5.67 11.41
N SER A 25 20.13 -6.24 10.81
CA SER A 25 21.50 -5.73 10.94
C SER A 25 21.87 -4.71 9.85
N GLY A 26 20.91 -4.30 9.01
CA GLY A 26 21.16 -3.53 7.80
C GLY A 26 21.48 -4.40 6.59
N VAL A 27 21.64 -3.73 5.44
CA VAL A 27 21.84 -4.38 4.14
C VAL A 27 23.24 -4.13 3.59
N ASP A 28 23.83 -5.18 3.03
CA ASP A 28 25.05 -5.07 2.23
C ASP A 28 24.76 -4.41 0.88
N LYS A 29 25.82 -3.90 0.22
CA LYS A 29 25.72 -3.16 -1.06
C LYS A 29 25.09 -3.96 -2.20
N ASP A 30 25.10 -5.30 -2.13
CA ASP A 30 24.55 -6.22 -3.13
C ASP A 30 23.22 -6.87 -2.70
N CYS A 31 22.43 -6.20 -1.85
CA CYS A 31 21.15 -6.71 -1.40
C CYS A 31 20.13 -6.84 -2.54
N LEU A 32 19.50 -8.02 -2.62
CA LEU A 32 18.50 -8.35 -3.65
C LEU A 32 17.25 -7.47 -3.57
N ASP A 33 16.91 -6.95 -2.39
CA ASP A 33 15.78 -6.02 -2.21
C ASP A 33 15.98 -4.69 -2.93
N TYR A 34 17.23 -4.34 -3.25
CA TYR A 34 17.60 -3.11 -3.95
C TYR A 34 18.13 -3.37 -5.36
N ARG A 35 18.15 -4.63 -5.82
CA ARG A 35 18.61 -4.98 -7.17
C ARG A 35 17.53 -4.67 -8.18
N LEU A 36 17.88 -4.03 -9.30
CA LEU A 36 16.93 -3.77 -10.39
C LEU A 36 16.33 -5.08 -10.89
N ASN A 37 15.01 -5.15 -11.05
CA ASN A 37 14.34 -6.32 -11.60
C ASN A 37 14.64 -6.43 -13.12
N PRO A 38 15.35 -7.48 -13.57
CA PRO A 38 15.74 -7.62 -14.98
C PRO A 38 14.55 -7.88 -15.91
N SER A 39 13.41 -8.31 -15.38
CA SER A 39 12.17 -8.54 -16.12
C SER A 39 11.22 -7.34 -16.07
N TYR A 40 11.62 -6.24 -15.44
CA TYR A 40 10.78 -5.05 -15.36
C TYR A 40 10.79 -4.30 -16.69
N ILE A 41 9.75 -4.52 -17.47
CA ILE A 41 9.44 -3.74 -18.67
C ILE A 41 8.54 -2.60 -18.21
N PHE A 42 9.08 -1.38 -18.15
CA PHE A 42 8.30 -0.19 -17.85
C PHE A 42 7.57 0.25 -19.12
N GLU A 43 6.39 -0.32 -19.34
CA GLU A 43 5.41 0.27 -20.24
C GLU A 43 4.36 0.94 -19.34
N GLU A 44 4.48 2.26 -19.18
CA GLU A 44 3.38 3.06 -18.64
C GLU A 44 2.17 2.84 -19.54
N GLN A 45 1.26 1.97 -19.09
CA GLN A 45 0.03 1.70 -19.81
C GLN A 45 -0.81 2.98 -19.78
N TRP A 46 -0.89 3.65 -20.93
CA TRP A 46 -1.68 4.87 -21.06
C TRP A 46 -3.14 4.60 -20.69
N CYS A 47 -3.72 5.48 -19.87
CA CYS A 47 -5.11 5.42 -19.46
C CYS A 47 -5.75 6.82 -19.51
N PRO A 48 -7.00 6.96 -19.99
CA PRO A 48 -7.71 8.23 -19.93
C PRO A 48 -7.99 8.70 -18.50
N ASP A 49 -8.17 10.01 -18.31
CA ASP A 49 -8.53 10.58 -17.01
C ASP A 49 -9.83 9.96 -16.46
N GLY A 50 -9.76 9.45 -15.23
CA GLY A 50 -10.89 8.80 -14.55
C GLY A 50 -11.10 7.33 -14.95
N TYR A 51 -10.16 6.71 -15.66
CA TYR A 51 -10.20 5.29 -16.01
C TYR A 51 -8.94 4.56 -15.53
N VAL A 52 -9.06 3.23 -15.37
CA VAL A 52 -7.95 2.32 -15.08
C VAL A 52 -8.13 1.02 -15.86
N TYR A 53 -7.04 0.39 -16.28
CA TYR A 53 -7.11 -0.99 -16.77
C TYR A 53 -7.09 -1.96 -15.58
N TYR A 54 -8.03 -2.90 -15.56
CA TYR A 54 -8.06 -4.01 -14.62
C TYR A 54 -8.36 -5.29 -15.41
N ASP A 55 -7.46 -6.26 -15.31
CA ASP A 55 -7.52 -7.52 -16.09
C ASP A 55 -7.65 -7.32 -17.61
N GLY A 56 -6.97 -6.28 -18.13
CA GLY A 56 -7.03 -5.92 -19.55
C GLY A 56 -8.30 -5.16 -19.97
N GLU A 57 -9.28 -4.99 -19.07
CA GLU A 57 -10.49 -4.21 -19.32
C GLU A 57 -10.36 -2.78 -18.81
N LEU A 58 -10.88 -1.81 -19.57
CA LEU A 58 -10.90 -0.40 -19.18
C LEU A 58 -12.10 -0.12 -18.26
N ILE A 59 -11.84 0.15 -16.99
CA ILE A 59 -12.86 0.43 -15.97
C ILE A 59 -12.90 1.93 -15.67
N LYS A 60 -14.10 2.51 -15.65
CA LYS A 60 -14.32 3.89 -15.17
C LYS A 60 -14.24 3.91 -13.64
N LEU A 61 -13.36 4.74 -13.09
CA LEU A 61 -13.29 4.95 -11.66
C LEU A 61 -14.56 5.64 -11.17
N PRO A 62 -15.09 5.23 -10.00
CA PRO A 62 -16.16 5.97 -9.35
C PRO A 62 -15.65 7.34 -8.91
N ASP A 63 -16.55 8.32 -8.86
CA ASP A 63 -16.23 9.65 -8.34
C ASP A 63 -15.67 9.55 -6.93
N LYS A 64 -14.60 10.29 -6.66
CA LYS A 64 -13.99 10.32 -5.33
C LYS A 64 -15.02 10.83 -4.31
N PRO A 65 -15.39 10.02 -3.30
CA PRO A 65 -16.30 10.49 -2.27
C PRO A 65 -15.70 11.66 -1.51
N ASN A 66 -16.55 12.54 -0.99
CA ASN A 66 -16.11 13.63 -0.13
C ASN A 66 -15.43 13.07 1.15
N LYS A 67 -14.68 13.94 1.85
CA LYS A 67 -13.88 13.52 3.01
C LYS A 67 -14.71 12.87 4.11
N GLU A 68 -15.88 13.41 4.41
CA GLU A 68 -16.78 12.86 5.43
C GLU A 68 -17.28 11.46 5.05
N ARG A 69 -17.65 11.26 3.78
CA ARG A 69 -18.08 9.97 3.27
C ARG A 69 -16.94 8.96 3.24
N GLN A 70 -15.72 9.40 2.92
CA GLN A 70 -14.52 8.56 3.01
C GLN A 70 -14.29 8.07 4.44
N LEU A 71 -14.33 8.97 5.42
CA LEU A 71 -14.19 8.63 6.84
C LEU A 71 -15.31 7.67 7.28
N TRP A 72 -16.54 7.91 6.85
CA TRP A 72 -17.65 7.01 7.14
C TRP A 72 -17.43 5.61 6.56
N LEU A 73 -16.95 5.49 5.30
CA LEU A 73 -16.69 4.20 4.65
C LEU A 73 -15.60 3.41 5.40
N LEU A 74 -14.51 4.09 5.78
CA LEU A 74 -13.42 3.48 6.56
C LEU A 74 -13.92 2.90 7.89
N ASN A 75 -14.87 3.59 8.53
CA ASN A 75 -15.36 3.22 9.86
C ASN A 75 -16.64 2.35 9.85
N ASN A 76 -17.40 2.30 8.74
CA ASN A 76 -18.71 1.60 8.68
C ASN A 76 -18.91 0.59 7.52
N HIS A 77 -18.06 0.55 6.49
CA HIS A 77 -18.21 -0.42 5.40
C HIS A 77 -17.69 -1.84 5.78
N PRO A 78 -18.47 -2.91 5.54
CA PRO A 78 -18.07 -4.28 5.89
C PRO A 78 -16.72 -4.71 5.31
N ALA A 79 -16.32 -4.21 4.15
CA ALA A 79 -15.01 -4.53 3.56
C ALA A 79 -13.80 -3.97 4.34
N PHE A 80 -14.00 -2.96 5.19
CA PHE A 80 -12.94 -2.34 6.00
C PHE A 80 -13.03 -2.67 7.49
N ILE A 81 -14.20 -3.14 7.96
CA ILE A 81 -14.44 -3.47 9.38
C ILE A 81 -14.63 -4.96 9.58
N SER A 82 -14.63 -5.76 8.51
CA SER A 82 -14.58 -7.21 8.64
C SER A 82 -13.30 -7.56 9.41
N ASN A 83 -13.48 -7.78 10.70
CA ASN A 83 -12.46 -8.22 11.63
C ASN A 83 -11.92 -9.54 11.09
N PRO A 84 -10.70 -9.59 10.51
CA PRO A 84 -10.09 -10.86 10.23
C PRO A 84 -9.73 -11.41 11.59
N LEU A 85 -10.59 -12.30 12.12
CA LEU A 85 -10.35 -13.20 13.25
C LEU A 85 -9.19 -12.74 14.17
N ASN A 86 -9.54 -11.97 15.22
CA ASN A 86 -8.66 -11.60 16.35
C ASN A 86 -7.59 -10.51 16.14
N CYS A 87 -7.91 -9.41 15.44
CA CYS A 87 -7.14 -8.17 15.60
C CYS A 87 -8.03 -7.01 16.05
N THR A 88 -8.03 -6.72 17.35
CA THR A 88 -8.61 -5.50 17.91
C THR A 88 -7.72 -4.31 17.53
N TRP A 89 -8.14 -3.52 16.54
CA TRP A 89 -7.58 -2.20 16.30
C TRP A 89 -8.19 -1.23 17.31
N TYR A 90 -7.43 -0.85 18.33
CA TYR A 90 -7.82 0.23 19.24
C TYR A 90 -7.59 1.56 18.53
N ASN A 91 -8.67 2.33 18.30
CA ASN A 91 -8.53 3.75 18.02
C ASN A 91 -8.00 4.41 19.29
N GLN A 92 -6.94 5.22 19.16
CA GLN A 92 -6.24 5.85 20.28
C GLN A 92 -7.12 6.85 21.06
N GLU A 93 -8.33 7.14 20.58
CA GLU A 93 -9.31 8.00 21.26
C GLU A 93 -10.16 7.26 22.32
N ASP A 94 -10.21 5.93 22.31
CA ASP A 94 -10.99 5.14 23.28
C ASP A 94 -10.27 4.91 24.63
N VAL A 95 -9.06 5.45 24.80
CA VAL A 95 -8.23 5.23 26.01
C VAL A 95 -8.70 6.06 27.22
N TYR A 96 -9.57 7.06 27.04
CA TYR A 96 -9.94 8.01 28.11
C TYR A 96 -11.27 7.74 28.84
N LEU A 97 -11.96 6.64 28.58
CA LEU A 97 -13.22 6.31 29.28
C LEU A 97 -13.14 5.13 30.25
N LEU A 98 -11.93 4.66 30.55
CA LEU A 98 -11.67 3.68 31.61
C LEU A 98 -10.57 4.19 32.55
N SER A 99 -10.88 5.24 33.30
CA SER A 99 -10.19 5.62 34.55
C SER A 99 -11.21 6.11 35.57
#